data_AF-A0A8T4BSY0-F1
#
_entry.id   AF-A0A8T4BSY0-F1
#
_cell.length_a   1.000
_cell.length_b   1.000
_cell.length_c   1.000
_cell.angle_alpha   90.00
_cell.angle_beta   90.00
_cell.angle_gamma   90.00
#
_symmetry.space_group_name_H-M   'P 1'
#
loop_
_entity.id
_entity.type
_entity.pdbx_description
1 polymer ?
#
loop_
_entity_poly.entity_id
_entity_poly.type
_entity_poly.pdbx_seq_one_letter_code
_entity_poly.pdbx_strand_id
1 'polypeptide(L)'
;SIDDFSPSPGQGAIAIVARADDAQTISMLKKIEDPDSRLEIEAERSLSDYVDSGCRFPLGAYAKSNGLEMTLSVSAFSVDGKQSLHVDKTGKKDDPKSLGKNTGEELRARGVNDLALNWREKVEEWNKT
;
A
#
# COMPACT_ATOMS: atom_id res chain seq x y z
N SER A 1 5.14 4.40 -16.70
CA SER A 1 5.26 3.04 -16.12
C SER A 1 4.79 3.07 -14.67
N ILE A 2 4.61 1.92 -14.03
CA ILE A 2 4.44 1.82 -12.56
C ILE A 2 5.67 2.43 -11.84
N ASP A 3 6.83 2.39 -12.51
CA ASP A 3 8.08 2.99 -12.03
C ASP A 3 8.06 4.53 -12.07
N ASP A 4 7.33 5.12 -13.02
CA ASP A 4 7.24 6.58 -13.19
C ASP A 4 6.08 7.17 -12.35
N PHE A 5 4.99 6.43 -12.23
CA PHE A 5 3.77 6.85 -11.57
C PHE A 5 3.21 5.69 -10.75
N SER A 6 3.77 5.52 -9.55
CA SER A 6 3.33 4.47 -8.62
C SER A 6 1.89 4.74 -8.17
N PRO A 7 0.99 3.75 -8.27
CA PRO A 7 -0.42 3.93 -7.92
C PRO A 7 -0.61 4.09 -6.42
N SER A 8 -1.71 4.72 -6.01
CA SER A 8 -2.12 4.69 -4.60
C SER A 8 -2.44 3.25 -4.17
N PRO A 9 -2.15 2.84 -2.93
CA PRO A 9 -2.57 1.53 -2.42
C PRO A 9 -4.06 1.30 -2.70
N GLY A 10 -4.40 0.22 -3.40
CA GLY A 10 -5.77 -0.12 -3.73
C GLY A 10 -6.33 0.50 -5.01
N GLN A 11 -5.54 1.24 -5.80
CA GLN A 11 -6.04 1.93 -6.99
C GLN A 11 -6.60 0.95 -8.02
N GLY A 12 -7.84 1.19 -8.46
CA GLY A 12 -8.52 0.36 -9.46
C GLY A 12 -9.31 -0.82 -8.87
N ALA A 13 -9.17 -1.11 -7.58
CA ALA A 13 -9.98 -2.12 -6.91
C ALA A 13 -11.33 -1.56 -6.44
N ILE A 14 -12.35 -2.43 -6.41
CA ILE A 14 -13.67 -2.12 -5.84
C ILE A 14 -13.84 -2.92 -4.57
N ALA A 15 -14.03 -2.23 -3.44
CA ALA A 15 -14.34 -2.86 -2.17
C ALA A 15 -15.86 -2.93 -1.96
N ILE A 16 -16.39 -4.14 -1.79
CA ILE A 16 -17.78 -4.37 -1.38
C ILE A 16 -17.77 -4.79 0.09
N VAL A 17 -18.52 -4.07 0.92
CA VAL A 17 -18.62 -4.34 2.36
C VAL A 17 -19.98 -4.95 2.71
N ALA A 18 -19.97 -5.93 3.60
CA ALA A 18 -21.16 -6.58 4.13
C ALA A 18 -21.02 -6.75 5.64
N ARG A 19 -22.13 -6.98 6.35
CA ARG A 19 -22.07 -7.34 7.77
C ARG A 19 -21.38 -8.69 7.94
N ALA A 20 -20.58 -8.82 9.00
CA ALA A 20 -19.80 -10.02 9.25
C ALA A 20 -20.66 -11.26 9.55
N ASP A 21 -21.89 -11.07 10.03
CA ASP A 21 -22.86 -12.13 10.36
C ASP A 21 -23.80 -12.52 9.19
N ASP A 22 -23.73 -11.82 8.06
CA ASP A 22 -24.55 -12.08 6.87
C ASP A 22 -23.88 -13.10 5.94
N ALA A 23 -23.86 -14.36 6.39
CA ALA A 23 -23.20 -15.46 5.68
C ALA A 23 -23.74 -15.67 4.25
N GLN A 24 -25.02 -15.40 4.03
CA GLN A 24 -25.65 -15.54 2.71
C GLN A 24 -25.07 -14.52 1.73
N THR A 25 -24.99 -13.25 2.14
CA THR A 25 -24.40 -12.18 1.32
C THR A 25 -22.92 -12.45 1.06
N ILE A 26 -22.15 -12.81 2.10
CA ILE A 26 -20.72 -13.14 1.98
C ILE A 26 -20.50 -14.27 0.96
N SER A 27 -21.34 -15.31 0.99
CA SER A 27 -21.22 -16.43 0.05
C SER A 27 -21.51 -16.02 -1.40
N MET A 28 -22.35 -15.01 -1.65
CA MET A 28 -22.58 -14.48 -2.99
C MET A 28 -21.39 -13.63 -3.46
N LEU A 29 -20.88 -12.75 -2.59
CA LEU A 29 -19.76 -11.88 -2.91
C LEU A 29 -18.48 -12.66 -3.25
N LYS A 30 -18.21 -13.78 -2.55
CA LYS A 30 -17.07 -14.66 -2.87
C LYS A 30 -17.08 -15.22 -4.29
N LYS A 31 -18.23 -15.27 -4.97
CA LYS A 31 -18.33 -15.79 -6.36
C LYS A 31 -17.85 -14.79 -7.40
N ILE A 32 -17.79 -13.50 -7.05
CA ILE A 32 -17.34 -12.42 -7.93
C ILE A 32 -16.01 -11.81 -7.51
N GLU A 33 -15.42 -12.33 -6.42
CA GLU A 33 -14.09 -11.92 -5.96
C GLU A 33 -13.02 -12.55 -6.86
N ASP A 34 -12.07 -11.73 -7.29
CA ASP A 34 -10.84 -12.21 -7.92
C ASP A 34 -9.81 -12.50 -6.81
N PRO A 35 -9.38 -13.77 -6.62
CA PRO A 35 -8.49 -14.14 -5.52
C PRO A 35 -7.12 -13.44 -5.57
N ASP A 36 -6.61 -13.19 -6.78
CA ASP A 36 -5.30 -12.58 -6.98
C ASP A 36 -5.34 -11.11 -6.60
N SER A 37 -6.32 -10.38 -7.12
CA SER A 37 -6.57 -8.99 -6.74
C SER A 37 -6.80 -8.86 -5.24
N ARG A 38 -7.53 -9.79 -4.62
CA ARG A 38 -7.75 -9.77 -3.17
C ARG A 38 -6.43 -9.81 -2.40
N LEU A 39 -5.54 -10.73 -2.75
CA LEU A 39 -4.24 -10.89 -2.08
C LEU A 39 -3.30 -9.72 -2.37
N GLU A 40 -3.24 -9.25 -3.62
CA GLU A 40 -2.45 -8.09 -4.04
C GLU A 40 -2.82 -6.84 -3.22
N ILE A 41 -4.13 -6.54 -3.12
CA ILE A 41 -4.64 -5.40 -2.36
C ILE A 41 -4.40 -5.56 -0.86
N GLU A 42 -4.46 -6.78 -0.33
CA GLU A 42 -4.16 -7.05 1.08
C GLU A 42 -2.70 -6.77 1.41
N ALA A 43 -1.77 -7.05 0.49
CA ALA A 43 -0.35 -6.70 0.65
C ALA A 43 -0.16 -5.18 0.66
N GLU A 44 -0.73 -4.46 -0.32
CA GLU A 44 -0.67 -3.00 -0.41
C GLU A 44 -1.27 -2.29 0.81
N ARG A 45 -2.40 -2.78 1.32
CA ARG A 45 -3.06 -2.20 2.51
C ARG A 45 -2.29 -2.51 3.78
N SER A 46 -1.76 -3.72 3.93
CA SER A 46 -0.99 -4.08 5.12
C SER A 46 0.24 -3.18 5.28
N LEU A 47 0.92 -2.83 4.18
CA LEU A 47 1.98 -1.82 4.18
C LEU A 47 1.53 -0.47 4.75
N SER A 48 0.35 0.00 4.35
CA SER A 48 -0.20 1.28 4.79
C SER A 48 -0.47 1.31 6.30
N ASP A 49 -0.79 0.16 6.90
CA ASP A 49 -0.96 0.03 8.35
C ASP A 49 0.39 0.12 9.11
N TYR A 50 1.51 -0.23 8.47
CA TYR A 50 2.85 -0.17 9.09
C TYR A 50 3.55 1.17 8.91
N VAL A 51 3.36 1.81 7.76
CA VAL A 51 3.88 3.16 7.50
C VAL A 51 2.85 4.13 8.07
N ASP A 52 2.85 4.28 9.40
CA ASP A 52 1.95 5.13 10.22
C ASP A 52 2.07 6.62 9.86
N SER A 53 1.66 6.92 8.64
CA SER A 53 1.87 8.16 7.91
C SER A 53 0.49 8.65 7.46
N GLY A 54 -0.40 8.81 8.43
CA GLY A 54 -1.85 8.87 8.24
C GLY A 54 -2.31 9.58 6.95
N CYS A 55 -3.09 8.87 6.13
CA CYS A 55 -3.87 9.28 4.93
C CYS A 55 -3.30 10.28 3.91
N ARG A 56 -2.19 10.98 4.14
CA ARG A 56 -1.72 12.11 3.31
C ARG A 56 -0.26 12.00 2.91
N PHE A 57 0.48 11.01 3.37
CA PHE A 57 1.87 10.81 2.97
C PHE A 57 1.96 10.39 1.48
N PRO A 58 2.82 11.03 0.66
CA PRO A 58 2.98 10.70 -0.76
C PRO A 58 3.70 9.36 -0.93
N LEU A 59 2.91 8.29 -0.82
CA LEU A 59 3.32 6.89 -0.98
C LEU A 59 2.45 6.22 -2.04
N GLY A 60 3.12 5.56 -2.98
CA GLY A 60 2.51 4.64 -3.92
C GLY A 60 2.91 3.20 -3.60
N ALA A 61 1.99 2.26 -3.79
CA ALA A 61 2.21 0.84 -3.58
C ALA A 61 1.47 0.04 -4.65
N TYR A 62 2.16 -0.95 -5.22
CA TYR A 62 1.61 -1.84 -6.22
C TYR A 62 2.07 -3.28 -5.98
N ALA A 63 1.14 -4.18 -5.77
CA ALA A 63 1.41 -5.61 -5.65
C ALA A 63 1.05 -6.35 -6.94
N LYS A 64 1.90 -7.28 -7.36
CA LYS A 64 1.60 -8.17 -8.48
C LYS A 64 1.98 -9.61 -8.22
N SER A 65 1.02 -10.50 -8.38
CA SER A 65 1.18 -11.94 -8.31
C SER A 65 1.80 -12.49 -9.60
N ASN A 66 2.74 -13.41 -9.45
CA ASN A 66 3.30 -14.23 -10.53
C ASN A 66 3.44 -15.68 -10.04
N GLY A 67 2.45 -16.51 -10.37
CA GLY A 67 2.38 -17.89 -9.88
C GLY A 67 2.18 -17.96 -8.37
N LEU A 68 3.17 -18.51 -7.65
CA LEU A 68 3.16 -18.68 -6.19
C LEU A 68 3.80 -17.50 -5.44
N GLU A 69 4.38 -16.56 -6.17
CA GLU A 69 5.06 -15.40 -5.63
C GLU A 69 4.25 -14.13 -5.90
N MET A 70 4.52 -13.11 -5.09
CA MET A 70 4.00 -11.77 -5.26
C MET A 70 5.12 -10.77 -5.02
N THR A 71 5.23 -9.79 -5.91
CA THR A 71 6.13 -8.65 -5.75
C THR A 71 5.33 -7.42 -5.33
N LEU A 72 5.74 -6.78 -4.25
CA LEU A 72 5.22 -5.49 -3.77
C LEU A 72 6.26 -4.41 -4.04
N SER A 73 5.91 -3.48 -4.92
CA SER A 73 6.68 -2.31 -5.30
C SER A 73 6.15 -1.08 -4.58
N VAL A 74 7.01 -0.35 -3.89
CA VAL A 74 6.64 0.82 -3.09
C VAL A 74 7.54 2.00 -3.42
N SER A 75 6.93 3.16 -3.62
CA SER A 75 7.62 4.43 -3.82
C SER A 75 7.12 5.46 -2.81
N ALA A 76 8.03 6.12 -2.11
CA ALA A 76 7.74 7.21 -1.20
C ALA A 76 8.53 8.45 -1.60
N PHE A 77 7.92 9.63 -1.51
CA PHE A 77 8.51 10.88 -2.01
C PHE A 77 8.59 11.95 -0.93
N SER A 78 9.54 12.87 -1.03
CA SER A 78 9.51 14.11 -0.24
C SER A 78 8.42 15.04 -0.79
N VAL A 79 7.95 15.94 0.06
CA VAL A 79 6.94 16.96 -0.32
C VAL A 79 7.37 17.85 -1.48
N ASP A 80 8.67 18.05 -1.67
CA ASP A 80 9.23 18.83 -2.78
C ASP A 80 9.68 17.96 -3.97
N GLY A 81 9.49 16.64 -3.89
CA GLY A 81 9.84 15.67 -4.93
C GLY A 81 11.34 15.46 -5.15
N LYS A 82 12.22 16.08 -4.35
CA LYS A 82 13.69 15.97 -4.52
C LYS A 82 14.28 14.69 -3.96
N GLN A 83 13.60 14.05 -3.02
CA GLN A 83 14.01 12.79 -2.43
C GLN A 83 12.93 11.76 -2.70
N SER A 84 13.36 10.54 -2.98
CA SER A 84 12.48 9.39 -3.11
C SER A 84 13.13 8.15 -2.52
N LEU A 85 12.29 7.24 -2.05
CA LEU A 85 12.67 5.89 -1.66
C LEU A 85 11.86 4.92 -2.51
N HIS A 86 12.55 3.91 -3.03
CA HIS A 86 11.94 2.83 -3.77
C HIS A 86 12.34 1.49 -3.15
N VAL A 87 11.36 0.62 -2.95
CA VAL A 87 11.53 -0.72 -2.39
C VAL A 87 10.69 -1.70 -3.20
N ASP A 88 11.35 -2.70 -3.77
CA ASP A 88 10.71 -3.88 -4.34
C ASP A 88 10.99 -5.07 -3.43
N LYS A 89 9.94 -5.80 -3.09
CA LYS A 89 10.06 -7.02 -2.28
C LYS A 89 9.20 -8.12 -2.84
N THR A 90 9.79 -9.30 -2.98
CA THR A 90 9.08 -10.51 -3.40
C THR A 90 8.89 -11.45 -2.21
N GLY A 91 7.71 -12.02 -2.10
CA GLY A 91 7.36 -12.98 -1.07
C GLY A 91 6.34 -14.01 -1.57
N LYS A 92 5.90 -14.88 -0.67
CA LYS A 92 4.84 -15.84 -0.99
C LYS A 92 3.52 -15.12 -1.17
N LYS A 93 2.80 -15.47 -2.22
CA LYS A 93 1.49 -14.88 -2.54
C LYS A 93 0.42 -15.16 -1.47
N ASP A 94 0.52 -16.28 -0.77
CA ASP A 94 -0.41 -16.70 0.28
C ASP A 94 -0.16 -16.04 1.64
N ASP A 95 0.88 -15.19 1.75
CA ASP A 95 1.20 -14.43 2.96
C ASP A 95 1.36 -12.91 2.66
N PRO A 96 0.31 -12.25 2.13
CA PRO A 96 0.37 -10.85 1.71
C PRO A 96 0.66 -9.91 2.89
N LYS A 97 0.18 -10.23 4.10
CA LYS A 97 0.40 -9.42 5.30
C LYS A 97 1.86 -9.41 5.74
N SER A 98 2.53 -10.56 5.68
CA SER A 98 3.96 -10.65 5.98
C SER A 98 4.76 -9.88 4.94
N LEU A 99 4.40 -9.98 3.66
CA LEU A 99 5.04 -9.20 2.60
C LEU A 99 4.95 -7.69 2.87
N GLY A 100 3.74 -7.15 3.08
CA GLY A 100 3.57 -5.72 3.35
C GLY A 100 4.23 -5.27 4.66
N LYS A 101 4.21 -6.10 5.71
CA LYS A 101 4.97 -5.85 6.94
C LYS A 101 6.47 -5.72 6.69
N ASN A 102 7.07 -6.72 6.05
CA ASN A 102 8.50 -6.77 5.82
C ASN A 102 8.96 -5.65 4.89
N THR A 103 8.11 -5.20 3.96
CA THR A 103 8.36 -4.03 3.12
C THR A 103 8.27 -2.72 3.93
N GLY A 104 7.28 -2.59 4.82
CA GLY A 104 7.13 -1.44 5.71
C GLY A 104 8.31 -1.29 6.68
N GLU A 105 8.78 -2.39 7.27
CA GLU A 105 9.98 -2.39 8.13
C GLU A 105 11.23 -1.94 7.38
N GLU A 106 11.37 -2.35 6.12
CA GLU A 106 12.48 -1.94 5.26
C GLU A 106 12.43 -0.46 4.89
N LEU A 107 11.24 0.07 4.54
CA LEU A 107 11.05 1.51 4.31
C LEU A 107 11.37 2.33 5.56
N ARG A 108 10.96 1.85 6.74
CA ARG A 108 11.29 2.48 8.01
C ARG A 108 12.79 2.50 8.27
N ALA A 109 13.49 1.40 8.01
CA ALA A 109 14.95 1.33 8.13
C ALA A 109 15.67 2.28 7.15
N ARG A 110 15.07 2.55 5.99
CA ARG A 110 15.58 3.50 4.99
C ARG A 110 15.20 4.97 5.24
N GLY A 111 14.51 5.27 6.34
CA GLY A 111 14.20 6.65 6.73
C GLY A 111 12.90 7.23 6.17
N VAL A 112 11.90 6.40 5.82
CA VAL A 112 10.58 6.89 5.34
C VAL A 112 9.89 7.85 6.32
N ASN A 113 10.19 7.72 7.62
CA ASN A 113 9.64 8.60 8.66
C ASN A 113 10.13 10.04 8.53
N ASP A 114 11.37 10.26 8.10
CA ASP A 114 11.93 11.60 7.92
C ASP A 114 11.23 12.31 6.76
N LEU A 115 10.93 11.56 5.68
CA LEU A 115 10.11 12.04 4.57
C LEU A 115 8.69 12.40 5.02
N ALA A 116 8.09 11.60 5.89
CA ALA A 116 6.73 11.80 6.39
C ALA A 116 6.60 13.00 7.34
N LEU A 117 7.62 13.26 8.18
CA LEU A 117 7.64 14.44 9.06
C LEU A 117 7.73 15.74 8.24
N ASN A 118 8.66 15.80 7.29
CA ASN A 118 8.83 16.95 6.39
C ASN A 118 7.54 17.28 5.63
N TRP A 119 6.73 16.27 5.29
CA TRP A 119 5.43 16.46 4.66
C TRP A 119 4.44 17.20 5.56
N ARG A 120 4.31 16.79 6.83
CA ARG A 120 3.34 17.39 7.77
C ARG A 120 3.64 18.86 8.03
N GLU A 121 4.92 19.20 8.24
CA GLU A 121 5.36 20.57 8.48
C GLU A 121 5.03 21.48 7.29
N LYS A 122 5.34 21.05 6.06
CA LYS A 122 5.04 21.82 4.86
C LYS A 122 3.55 21.99 4.58
N VAL A 123 2.74 20.97 4.83
CA VAL A 123 1.27 21.09 4.69
C VAL A 123 0.71 22.09 5.69
N GLU A 124 1.24 22.14 6.92
CA GLU A 124 0.84 23.17 7.90
C GLU A 124 1.27 24.58 7.47
N GLU A 125 2.45 24.76 6.88
CA GLU A 125 2.89 26.05 6.31
C GLU A 125 1.94 26.51 5.19
N TRP A 126 1.59 25.62 4.25
CA TRP A 126 0.68 25.95 3.15
C TRP A 126 -0.72 26.31 3.63
N ASN A 127 -1.25 25.64 4.66
CA ASN A 127 -2.59 25.92 5.18
C ASN A 127 -2.68 27.21 6.02
N LYS A 128 -1.54 27.81 6.40
CA LYS A 128 -1.48 29.11 7.09
C LYS A 128 -1.49 30.31 6.14
N THR A 129 -1.36 30.05 4.84
CA THR A 129 -1.31 31.06 3.76
C THR A 129 -2.65 31.11 3.05
#